data_AF-A0A1Y1L1G2-F1
#
_entry.id   AF-A0A1Y1L1G2-F1
#
_cell.length_a   1.000
_cell.length_b   1.000
_cell.length_c   1.000
_cell.angle_alpha   90.00
_cell.angle_beta   90.00
_cell.angle_gamma   90.00
#
_symmetry.space_group_name_H-M   'P 1'
#
loop_
_entity.id
_entity.type
_entity.pdbx_description
1 polymer ?
#
loop_
_entity_poly.entity_id
_entity_poly.type
_entity_poly.pdbx_seq_one_letter_code
_entity_poly.pdbx_strand_id
1 'polypeptide(L)'
;MRYQKWRTKMMILDLEPSYKKKKGASWFELDEDLDQEWIQEHQQFLIEEQRTKITKKFEKDNEKRKANKEKPLPEKELKERLQAVKDLEAKFRKENKIGKVEAEGRGASVDKYLKAIEKLDERVKVLETQAEDRDGNKEVALGTSKINYIDPRLTVVFSKKFDVPIEKFFSKTLRDKFRWAIKSVEDTDDWEF
;
A
#
# COMPACT_ATOMS: atom_id res chain seq x y z
N MET A 1 -4.03 -5.00 5.02
CA MET A 1 -2.60 -5.13 5.43
C MET A 1 -2.40 -6.15 6.54
N ARG A 2 -3.35 -6.25 7.50
CA ARG A 2 -3.29 -7.23 8.61
C ARG A 2 -3.18 -8.69 8.13
N TYR A 3 -3.97 -9.11 7.14
CA TYR A 3 -3.84 -10.42 6.51
C TYR A 3 -2.44 -10.73 5.96
N GLN A 4 -1.85 -9.77 5.23
CA GLN A 4 -0.50 -9.94 4.67
C GLN A 4 0.54 -10.08 5.78
N LYS A 5 0.40 -9.31 6.87
CA LYS A 5 1.25 -9.42 8.05
C LYS A 5 1.12 -10.81 8.68
N TRP A 6 -0.09 -11.26 8.96
CA TRP A 6 -0.36 -12.60 9.49
C TRP A 6 0.22 -13.72 8.59
N ARG A 7 -0.06 -13.68 7.28
CA ARG A 7 0.43 -14.68 6.33
C ARG A 7 1.97 -14.70 6.29
N THR A 8 2.62 -13.54 6.36
CA THR A 8 4.10 -13.44 6.46
C THR A 8 4.64 -14.03 7.77
N LYS A 9 3.94 -13.86 8.89
CA LYS A 9 4.30 -14.51 10.17
C LYS A 9 4.19 -16.03 10.07
N MET A 10 3.15 -16.55 9.40
CA MET A 10 2.99 -18.00 9.19
C MET A 10 4.14 -18.58 8.34
N MET A 11 4.59 -17.85 7.31
CA MET A 11 5.77 -18.26 6.50
C MET A 11 7.07 -18.33 7.33
N ILE A 12 7.22 -17.49 8.36
CA ILE A 12 8.37 -17.57 9.27
C ILE A 12 8.34 -18.91 10.03
N LEU A 13 7.16 -19.39 10.43
CA LEU A 13 7.04 -20.69 11.12
C LEU A 13 7.33 -21.87 10.21
N ASP A 14 7.06 -21.74 8.91
CA ASP A 14 7.41 -22.75 7.92
C ASP A 14 8.94 -22.87 7.75
N LEU A 15 9.66 -21.74 7.70
CA LEU A 15 11.12 -21.73 7.64
C LEU A 15 11.78 -22.12 8.97
N GLU A 16 11.31 -21.56 10.09
CA GLU A 16 11.91 -21.74 11.40
C GLU A 16 10.81 -21.94 12.48
N PRO A 17 10.36 -23.18 12.73
CA PRO A 17 9.34 -23.45 13.75
C PRO A 17 9.76 -23.03 15.18
N SER A 18 11.07 -23.00 15.47
CA SER A 18 11.61 -22.52 16.75
C SER A 18 11.36 -21.03 16.99
N TYR A 19 11.04 -20.26 15.94
CA TYR A 19 10.74 -18.84 16.07
C TYR A 19 9.48 -18.58 16.91
N LYS A 20 8.57 -19.56 16.99
CA LYS A 20 7.41 -19.52 17.92
C LYS A 20 7.83 -19.38 19.38
N LYS A 21 8.92 -20.04 19.77
CA LYS A 21 9.48 -19.93 21.12
C LYS A 21 10.22 -18.61 21.33
N LYS A 22 10.88 -18.08 20.29
CA LYS A 22 11.66 -16.83 20.35
C LYS A 22 10.79 -15.58 20.48
N LYS A 23 9.67 -15.50 19.74
CA LYS A 23 8.76 -14.34 19.74
C LYS A 23 7.50 -14.51 20.59
N GLY A 24 7.26 -15.72 21.10
CA GLY A 24 6.04 -16.07 21.83
C GLY A 24 4.90 -16.48 20.90
N ALA A 25 3.98 -17.31 21.40
CA ALA A 25 2.85 -17.82 20.62
C ALA A 25 1.88 -16.69 20.20
N SER A 26 1.67 -15.70 21.07
CA SER A 26 0.79 -14.55 20.83
C SER A 26 1.20 -13.72 19.62
N TRP A 27 2.49 -13.67 19.29
CA TRP A 27 2.93 -12.93 18.10
C TRP A 27 2.41 -13.55 16.80
N PHE A 28 2.10 -14.85 16.80
CA PHE A 28 1.63 -15.63 15.65
C PHE A 28 0.11 -15.85 15.64
N GLU A 29 -0.58 -15.41 16.69
CA GLU A 29 -2.03 -15.50 16.74
C GLU A 29 -2.69 -14.60 15.69
N LEU A 30 -3.91 -14.97 15.32
CA LEU A 30 -4.76 -14.16 14.46
C LEU A 30 -5.12 -12.88 15.21
N ASP A 31 -5.11 -11.77 14.48
CA ASP A 31 -5.57 -10.48 14.98
C ASP A 31 -7.07 -10.59 15.30
N GLU A 32 -7.58 -9.88 16.31
CA GLU A 32 -8.98 -10.02 16.76
C GLU A 32 -9.98 -9.71 15.63
N ASP A 33 -9.57 -8.87 14.69
CA ASP A 33 -10.35 -8.47 13.51
C ASP A 33 -10.18 -9.41 12.30
N LEU A 34 -9.44 -10.53 12.45
CA LEU A 34 -9.24 -11.53 11.40
C LEU A 34 -9.77 -12.88 11.87
N ASP A 35 -10.95 -13.25 11.38
CA ASP A 35 -11.46 -14.61 11.54
C ASP A 35 -11.17 -15.48 10.30
N GLN A 36 -11.41 -16.78 10.45
CA GLN A 36 -11.15 -17.77 9.40
C GLN A 36 -12.11 -17.63 8.21
N GLU A 37 -13.29 -17.06 8.41
CA GLU A 37 -14.27 -16.82 7.34
C GLU A 37 -13.79 -15.66 6.45
N TRP A 38 -13.43 -14.55 7.08
CA TRP A 38 -12.85 -13.38 6.44
C TRP A 38 -11.58 -13.72 5.66
N ILE A 39 -10.70 -14.59 6.20
CA ILE A 39 -9.51 -15.04 5.47
C ILE A 39 -9.88 -15.74 4.17
N GLN A 40 -10.88 -16.62 4.19
CA GLN A 40 -11.31 -17.37 3.01
C GLN A 40 -11.96 -16.44 1.97
N GLU A 41 -12.82 -15.53 2.42
CA GLU A 41 -13.41 -14.51 1.55
C GLU A 41 -12.34 -13.61 0.93
N HIS A 42 -11.36 -13.18 1.72
CA HIS A 42 -10.27 -12.36 1.25
C HIS A 42 -9.38 -13.09 0.25
N GLN A 43 -9.09 -14.37 0.47
CA GLN A 43 -8.36 -15.21 -0.49
C GLN A 43 -9.15 -15.37 -1.80
N GLN A 44 -10.46 -15.60 -1.73
CA GLN A 44 -11.33 -15.66 -2.90
C GLN A 44 -11.32 -14.34 -3.68
N PHE A 45 -11.42 -13.22 -2.97
CA PHE A 45 -11.27 -11.89 -3.56
C PHE A 45 -9.93 -11.72 -4.28
N LEU A 46 -8.81 -12.17 -3.70
CA LEU A 46 -7.48 -12.10 -4.34
C LEU A 46 -7.40 -12.95 -5.61
N ILE A 47 -8.03 -14.14 -5.62
CA ILE A 47 -8.12 -15.00 -6.81
C ILE A 47 -8.90 -14.28 -7.92
N GLU A 48 -10.06 -13.72 -7.60
CA GLU A 48 -10.92 -13.02 -8.56
C GLU A 48 -10.28 -11.73 -9.08
N GLU A 49 -9.61 -10.98 -8.22
CA GLU A 49 -8.87 -9.79 -8.60
C GLU A 49 -7.75 -10.16 -9.58
N GLN A 50 -7.00 -11.24 -9.31
CA GLN A 50 -5.93 -11.70 -10.19
C GLN A 50 -6.47 -12.20 -11.54
N ARG A 51 -7.59 -12.94 -11.53
CA ARG A 51 -8.31 -13.36 -12.73
C ARG A 51 -8.71 -12.15 -13.58
N THR A 52 -9.32 -11.16 -12.94
CA THR A 52 -9.77 -9.92 -13.60
C THR A 52 -8.59 -9.14 -14.17
N LYS A 53 -7.48 -9.02 -13.44
CA LYS A 53 -6.25 -8.37 -13.92
C LYS A 53 -5.69 -9.07 -15.16
N ILE A 54 -5.63 -10.40 -15.15
CA ILE A 54 -5.13 -11.18 -16.28
C ILE A 54 -6.03 -11.01 -17.52
N THR A 55 -7.35 -11.12 -17.35
CA THR A 55 -8.31 -10.94 -18.44
C THR A 55 -8.23 -9.54 -19.03
N LYS A 56 -8.28 -8.48 -18.19
CA LYS A 56 -8.17 -7.10 -18.66
C LYS A 56 -6.84 -6.81 -19.36
N LYS A 57 -5.73 -7.41 -18.88
CA LYS A 57 -4.43 -7.26 -19.54
C LYS A 57 -4.41 -7.96 -20.90
N PHE A 58 -4.98 -9.15 -21.00
CA PHE A 58 -5.11 -9.89 -22.25
C PHE A 58 -5.97 -9.14 -23.28
N GLU A 59 -7.11 -8.59 -22.85
CA GLU A 59 -7.98 -7.75 -23.68
C GLU A 59 -7.23 -6.53 -24.22
N LYS A 60 -6.54 -5.78 -23.34
CA LYS A 60 -5.72 -4.63 -23.75
C LYS A 60 -4.58 -5.00 -24.70
N ASP A 61 -3.93 -6.15 -24.48
CA ASP A 61 -2.89 -6.64 -25.38
C ASP A 61 -3.47 -6.94 -26.78
N ASN A 62 -4.68 -7.51 -26.85
CA ASN A 62 -5.38 -7.79 -28.10
C ASN A 62 -5.88 -6.52 -28.81
N GLU A 63 -6.38 -5.53 -28.07
CA GLU A 63 -6.76 -4.22 -28.61
C GLU A 63 -5.54 -3.53 -29.26
N LYS A 64 -4.39 -3.54 -28.58
CA LYS A 64 -3.14 -2.99 -29.12
C LYS A 64 -2.68 -3.71 -30.38
N ARG A 65 -2.74 -5.05 -30.39
CA ARG A 65 -2.40 -5.84 -31.57
C ARG A 65 -3.32 -5.52 -32.75
N LYS A 66 -4.62 -5.42 -32.50
CA LYS A 66 -5.60 -5.02 -33.53
C LYS A 66 -5.31 -3.62 -34.09
N ALA A 67 -4.96 -2.66 -33.23
CA ALA A 67 -4.55 -1.32 -33.65
C ALA A 67 -3.28 -1.33 -34.51
N ASN A 68 -2.33 -2.23 -34.20
CA ASN A 68 -1.10 -2.45 -34.97
C ASN A 68 -1.28 -3.36 -36.20
N LYS A 69 -2.52 -3.77 -36.53
CA LYS A 69 -2.85 -4.74 -37.60
C LYS A 69 -2.21 -6.11 -37.41
N GLU A 70 -1.85 -6.47 -36.19
CA GLU A 70 -1.39 -7.80 -35.80
C GLU A 70 -2.58 -8.72 -35.47
N LYS A 71 -2.37 -10.04 -35.58
CA LYS A 71 -3.38 -11.03 -35.19
C LYS A 71 -3.57 -11.02 -33.67
N PRO A 72 -4.81 -11.16 -33.17
CA PRO A 72 -5.07 -11.27 -31.73
C PRO A 72 -4.42 -12.54 -31.17
N LEU A 73 -4.07 -12.51 -29.89
CA LEU A 73 -3.58 -13.69 -29.19
C LEU A 73 -4.67 -14.76 -29.14
N PRO A 74 -4.29 -16.04 -29.28
CA PRO A 74 -5.22 -17.15 -29.18
C PRO A 74 -5.74 -17.30 -27.73
N GLU A 75 -6.94 -17.83 -27.56
CA GLU A 75 -7.50 -18.14 -26.24
C GLU A 75 -6.63 -19.11 -25.42
N LYS A 76 -5.78 -19.91 -26.10
CA LYS A 76 -4.82 -20.80 -25.45
C LYS A 76 -3.85 -20.02 -24.55
N GLU A 77 -3.40 -18.85 -25.01
CA GLU A 77 -2.53 -17.95 -24.24
C GLU A 77 -3.26 -17.40 -23.00
N LEU A 78 -4.55 -17.07 -23.13
CA LEU A 78 -5.36 -16.67 -21.97
C LEU A 78 -5.49 -17.81 -20.96
N LYS A 79 -5.74 -19.05 -21.42
CA LYS A 79 -5.81 -20.24 -20.55
C LYS A 79 -4.49 -20.50 -19.83
N GLU A 80 -3.37 -20.33 -20.52
CA GLU A 80 -2.03 -20.48 -19.92
C GLU A 80 -1.78 -19.40 -18.86
N ARG A 81 -2.13 -18.14 -19.12
CA ARG A 81 -2.06 -17.07 -18.10
C ARG A 81 -2.98 -17.32 -16.92
N LEU A 82 -4.18 -17.86 -17.16
CA LEU A 82 -5.12 -18.26 -16.10
C LEU A 82 -4.66 -19.47 -15.30
N GLN A 83 -3.67 -20.25 -15.77
CA GLN A 83 -3.09 -21.32 -14.97
C GLN A 83 -2.50 -20.77 -13.66
N ALA A 84 -1.91 -19.57 -13.70
CA ALA A 84 -1.42 -18.91 -12.49
C ALA A 84 -2.52 -18.65 -11.44
N VAL A 85 -3.77 -18.42 -11.89
CA VAL A 85 -4.93 -18.26 -11.00
C VAL A 85 -5.31 -19.61 -10.38
N LYS A 86 -5.33 -20.68 -11.18
CA LYS A 86 -5.60 -22.03 -10.68
C LYS A 86 -4.55 -22.50 -9.68
N ASP A 87 -3.28 -22.19 -9.94
CA ASP A 87 -2.19 -22.53 -9.03
C ASP A 87 -2.32 -21.74 -7.71
N LEU A 88 -2.75 -20.47 -7.77
CA LEU A 88 -3.03 -19.66 -6.58
C LEU A 88 -4.21 -20.21 -5.77
N GLU A 89 -5.30 -20.59 -6.45
CA GLU A 89 -6.47 -21.22 -5.83
C GLU A 89 -6.11 -22.55 -5.14
N ALA A 90 -5.34 -23.39 -5.83
CA ALA A 90 -4.86 -24.64 -5.26
C ALA A 90 -3.97 -24.43 -4.03
N LYS A 91 -3.16 -23.36 -4.00
CA LYS A 91 -2.35 -22.97 -2.84
C LYS A 91 -3.23 -22.55 -1.67
N PHE A 92 -4.13 -21.59 -1.84
CA PHE A 92 -5.01 -21.14 -0.76
C PHE A 92 -5.88 -22.27 -0.22
N ARG A 93 -6.37 -23.16 -1.08
CA ARG A 93 -7.10 -24.36 -0.65
C ARG A 93 -6.24 -25.30 0.20
N LYS A 94 -4.95 -25.48 -0.12
CA LYS A 94 -4.01 -26.27 0.70
C LYS A 94 -3.70 -25.57 2.02
N GLU A 95 -3.43 -24.28 1.98
CA GLU A 95 -3.16 -23.45 3.18
C GLU A 95 -4.32 -23.56 4.17
N ASN A 96 -5.57 -23.41 3.70
CA ASN A 96 -6.77 -23.50 4.55
C ASN A 96 -7.02 -24.92 5.09
N LYS A 97 -6.62 -25.96 4.36
CA LYS A 97 -6.81 -27.35 4.79
C LYS A 97 -5.75 -27.80 5.81
N ILE A 98 -4.50 -27.38 5.61
CA ILE A 98 -3.35 -27.82 6.42
C ILE A 98 -3.12 -26.87 7.60
N GLY A 99 -3.60 -25.63 7.52
CA GLY A 99 -3.35 -24.60 8.53
C GLY A 99 -1.89 -24.14 8.56
N LYS A 100 -1.15 -24.36 7.47
CA LYS A 100 0.25 -23.93 7.30
C LYS A 100 0.39 -23.13 6.02
N VAL A 101 1.15 -22.04 6.10
CA VAL A 101 1.49 -21.19 4.96
C VAL A 101 2.93 -21.47 4.57
N GLU A 102 3.12 -22.02 3.37
CA GLU A 102 4.45 -22.31 2.83
C GLU A 102 5.22 -21.01 2.57
N ALA A 103 6.51 -21.00 2.89
CA ALA A 103 7.38 -19.87 2.63
C ALA A 103 7.57 -19.65 1.13
N GLU A 104 7.08 -18.52 0.62
CA GLU A 104 7.16 -18.18 -0.80
C GLU A 104 8.02 -16.93 -1.06
N GLY A 105 8.60 -16.89 -2.27
CA GLY A 105 9.41 -15.77 -2.75
C GLY A 105 10.88 -16.13 -2.98
N ARG A 106 11.50 -15.45 -3.96
CA ARG A 106 12.91 -15.68 -4.29
C ARG A 106 13.81 -15.28 -3.11
N GLY A 107 14.58 -16.25 -2.60
CA GLY A 107 15.43 -16.05 -1.41
C GLY A 107 14.60 -15.84 -0.14
N ALA A 108 13.64 -16.73 0.12
CA ALA A 108 12.88 -16.75 1.35
C ALA A 108 13.82 -16.92 2.56
N SER A 109 13.78 -15.97 3.49
CA SER A 109 14.55 -16.01 4.73
C SER A 109 13.77 -15.31 5.83
N VAL A 110 14.03 -15.70 7.08
CA VAL A 110 13.37 -15.09 8.25
C VAL A 110 13.65 -13.58 8.31
N ASP A 111 14.89 -13.14 8.06
CA ASP A 111 15.26 -11.71 8.03
C ASP A 111 14.45 -10.91 7.00
N LYS A 112 14.25 -11.48 5.80
CA LYS A 112 13.47 -10.82 4.74
C LYS A 112 12.01 -10.66 5.14
N TYR A 113 11.42 -11.68 5.77
CA TYR A 113 10.05 -11.62 6.25
C TYR A 113 9.89 -10.66 7.43
N LEU A 114 10.88 -10.55 8.33
CA LEU A 114 10.86 -9.55 9.40
C LEU A 114 10.89 -8.13 8.85
N LYS A 115 11.78 -7.84 7.89
CA LYS A 115 11.82 -6.53 7.19
C LYS A 115 10.52 -6.24 6.44
N ALA A 116 9.89 -7.25 5.86
CA ALA A 116 8.60 -7.10 5.21
C ALA A 116 7.50 -6.75 6.23
N ILE A 117 7.50 -7.38 7.41
CA ILE A 117 6.57 -7.08 8.51
C ILE A 117 6.79 -5.65 9.02
N GLU A 118 8.03 -5.23 9.23
CA GLU A 118 8.36 -3.87 9.68
C GLU A 118 7.83 -2.82 8.69
N LYS A 119 8.04 -3.03 7.38
CA LYS A 119 7.48 -2.15 6.34
C LYS A 119 5.95 -2.13 6.31
N LEU A 120 5.31 -3.28 6.57
CA LEU A 120 3.86 -3.35 6.69
C LEU A 120 3.38 -2.55 7.91
N ASP A 121 4.10 -2.60 9.03
CA ASP A 121 3.79 -1.87 10.25
C ASP A 121 3.94 -0.36 10.08
N GLU A 122 5.03 0.10 9.45
CA GLU A 122 5.19 1.50 9.07
C GLU A 122 4.02 1.98 8.21
N ARG A 123 3.61 1.17 7.23
CA ARG A 123 2.50 1.53 6.33
C ARG A 123 1.16 1.54 7.05
N VAL A 124 0.93 0.64 8.00
CA VAL A 124 -0.28 0.64 8.83
C VAL A 124 -0.31 1.92 9.66
N LYS A 125 0.79 2.26 10.34
CA LYS A 125 0.89 3.48 11.15
C LYS A 125 0.60 4.75 10.33
N VAL A 126 1.16 4.84 9.12
CA VAL A 126 0.88 5.97 8.22
C VAL A 126 -0.60 6.05 7.84
N LEU A 127 -1.23 4.92 7.55
CA LEU A 127 -2.66 4.88 7.20
C LEU A 127 -3.57 5.20 8.39
N GLU A 128 -3.18 4.78 9.60
CA GLU A 128 -3.90 5.10 10.84
C GLU A 128 -3.85 6.61 11.11
N THR A 129 -2.66 7.22 11.08
CA THR A 129 -2.53 8.67 11.22
C THR A 129 -3.32 9.43 10.14
N GLN A 130 -3.31 8.97 8.89
CA GLN A 130 -4.12 9.57 7.83
C GLN A 130 -5.63 9.42 8.05
N ALA A 131 -6.06 8.30 8.61
CA ALA A 131 -7.47 8.07 8.92
C ALA A 131 -7.91 8.98 10.06
N GLU A 132 -7.12 9.09 11.13
CA GLU A 132 -7.33 10.01 12.26
C GLU A 132 -7.39 11.47 11.78
N ASP A 133 -6.42 11.89 10.95
CA ASP A 133 -6.40 13.24 10.36
C ASP A 133 -7.65 13.53 9.53
N ARG A 134 -8.15 12.54 8.78
CA ARG A 134 -9.35 12.71 7.96
C ARG A 134 -10.61 12.80 8.81
N ASP A 135 -10.71 11.99 9.86
CA ASP A 135 -11.88 11.99 10.74
C ASP A 135 -11.93 13.26 11.59
N GLY A 136 -10.80 13.71 12.13
CA GLY A 136 -10.70 14.98 12.86
C GLY A 136 -11.01 16.21 12.00
N ASN A 137 -10.71 16.15 10.69
CA ASN A 137 -10.98 17.25 9.75
C ASN A 137 -12.32 17.14 9.02
N LYS A 138 -13.17 16.16 9.36
CA LYS A 138 -14.42 15.89 8.65
C LYS A 138 -15.41 17.05 8.70
N GLU A 139 -15.38 17.84 9.77
CA GLU A 139 -16.31 18.95 10.02
C GLU A 139 -15.69 20.34 9.75
N VAL A 140 -14.39 20.40 9.40
CA VAL A 140 -13.66 21.67 9.30
C VAL A 140 -13.11 21.90 7.89
N ALA A 141 -13.61 22.93 7.22
CA ALA A 141 -13.12 23.35 5.91
C ALA A 141 -11.83 24.19 6.01
N LEU A 142 -10.68 23.54 6.12
CA LEU A 142 -9.36 24.18 6.26
C LEU A 142 -8.89 25.00 5.04
N GLY A 143 -9.56 24.87 3.89
CA GLY A 143 -9.16 25.54 2.65
C GLY A 143 -9.30 27.07 2.74
N THR A 144 -10.38 27.56 3.32
CA THR A 144 -10.69 29.00 3.32
C THR A 144 -9.73 29.79 4.22
N SER A 145 -9.48 29.30 5.44
CA SER A 145 -8.51 29.87 6.37
C SER A 145 -7.10 29.93 5.77
N LYS A 146 -6.66 28.80 5.20
CA LYS A 146 -5.35 28.67 4.56
C LYS A 146 -5.14 29.60 3.36
N ILE A 147 -6.17 29.90 2.59
CA ILE A 147 -6.04 30.71 1.36
C ILE A 147 -6.20 32.21 1.65
N ASN A 148 -7.00 32.59 2.64
CA ASN A 148 -7.43 33.98 2.81
C ASN A 148 -7.03 34.61 4.14
N TYR A 149 -6.74 33.82 5.18
CA TYR A 149 -6.62 34.33 6.55
C TYR A 149 -5.28 34.00 7.22
N ILE A 150 -4.49 33.10 6.65
CA ILE A 150 -3.14 32.76 7.12
C ILE A 150 -2.13 33.40 6.18
N ASP A 151 -1.13 34.12 6.73
CA ASP A 151 -0.04 34.66 5.92
C ASP A 151 0.77 33.51 5.30
N PRO A 152 0.85 33.41 3.96
CA PRO A 152 1.58 32.32 3.31
C PRO A 152 3.07 32.29 3.67
N ARG A 153 3.68 33.41 4.09
CA ARG A 153 5.09 33.47 4.53
C ARG A 153 5.34 32.60 5.75
N LEU A 154 4.41 32.53 6.70
CA LEU A 154 4.50 31.63 7.85
C LEU A 154 4.66 30.16 7.41
N THR A 155 3.91 29.74 6.39
CA THR A 155 3.98 28.38 5.86
C THR A 155 5.29 28.13 5.11
N VAL A 156 5.81 29.14 4.40
CA VAL A 156 7.10 29.06 3.70
C VAL A 156 8.26 28.94 4.69
N VAL A 157 8.25 29.73 5.76
CA VAL A 157 9.27 29.67 6.83
C VAL A 157 9.22 28.31 7.52
N PHE A 158 8.03 27.81 7.85
CA PHE A 158 7.86 26.47 8.39
C PHE A 158 8.43 25.39 7.45
N SER A 159 8.10 25.48 6.16
CA SER A 159 8.59 24.57 5.12
C SER A 159 10.13 24.54 5.05
N LYS A 160 10.79 25.70 5.13
CA LYS A 160 12.27 25.79 5.18
C LYS A 160 12.85 25.27 6.49
N LYS A 161 12.27 25.69 7.63
CA LYS A 161 12.78 25.36 8.97
C LYS A 161 12.77 23.85 9.26
N PHE A 162 11.76 23.14 8.77
CA PHE A 162 11.60 21.69 8.97
C PHE A 162 11.95 20.86 7.74
N ASP A 163 12.52 21.47 6.69
CA ASP A 163 12.87 20.81 5.42
C ASP A 163 11.70 20.00 4.81
N VAL A 164 10.48 20.54 4.90
CA VAL A 164 9.28 19.91 4.35
C VAL A 164 8.99 20.56 2.99
N PRO A 165 8.87 19.80 1.89
CA PRO A 165 8.62 20.38 0.58
C PRO A 165 7.36 21.25 0.55
N ILE A 166 7.47 22.49 0.04
CA ILE A 166 6.36 23.46 -0.01
C ILE A 166 5.14 22.92 -0.78
N GLU A 167 5.36 21.96 -1.67
CA GLU A 167 4.31 21.28 -2.43
C GLU A 167 3.35 20.46 -1.57
N LYS A 168 3.78 20.06 -0.36
CA LYS A 168 2.93 19.41 0.63
C LYS A 168 1.91 20.37 1.23
N PHE A 169 2.23 21.67 1.26
CA PHE A 169 1.33 22.70 1.78
C PHE A 169 0.53 23.38 0.67
N PHE A 170 1.17 23.81 -0.41
CA PHE A 170 0.51 24.55 -1.48
C PHE A 170 0.47 23.75 -2.79
N SER A 171 -0.73 23.58 -3.34
CA SER A 171 -0.93 23.06 -4.70
C SER A 171 -0.27 23.99 -5.72
N LYS A 172 -0.05 23.51 -6.96
CA LYS A 172 0.59 24.30 -8.02
C LYS A 172 -0.03 25.69 -8.17
N THR A 173 -1.37 25.77 -8.24
CA THR A 173 -2.12 27.03 -8.35
C THR A 173 -1.89 27.96 -7.15
N LEU A 174 -1.81 27.44 -5.93
CA LEU A 174 -1.57 28.25 -4.74
C LEU A 174 -0.13 28.75 -4.66
N ARG A 175 0.85 27.96 -5.12
CA ARG A 175 2.24 28.42 -5.23
C ARG A 175 2.40 29.56 -6.22
N ASP A 176 1.67 29.51 -7.33
CA ASP A 176 1.66 30.61 -8.30
C ASP A 176 1.06 31.88 -7.69
N LYS A 177 -0.05 31.77 -6.95
CA LYS A 177 -0.67 32.89 -6.22
C LYS A 177 0.25 33.49 -5.15
N PHE A 178 0.95 32.66 -4.39
CA PHE A 178 1.82 33.08 -3.27
C PHE A 178 3.30 33.16 -3.62
N ARG A 179 3.64 33.29 -4.90
CA ARG A 179 5.02 33.40 -5.38
C ARG A 179 5.80 34.53 -4.71
N TRP A 180 5.14 35.65 -4.42
CA TRP A 180 5.73 36.79 -3.73
C TRP A 180 6.20 36.43 -2.30
N ALA A 181 5.44 35.58 -1.60
CA ALA A 181 5.76 35.14 -0.24
C ALA A 181 6.95 34.19 -0.22
N ILE A 182 7.04 33.29 -1.21
CA ILE A 182 8.18 32.38 -1.38
C ILE A 182 9.46 33.18 -1.58
N LYS A 183 9.45 34.13 -2.51
CA LYS A 183 10.60 34.98 -2.81
C LYS A 183 11.03 35.84 -1.63
N SER A 184 10.06 36.46 -0.93
CA SER A 184 10.35 37.31 0.23
C SER A 184 11.07 36.57 1.37
N VAL A 185 10.78 35.28 1.58
CA VAL A 185 11.44 34.46 2.61
C VAL A 185 12.77 33.87 2.10
N GLU A 186 13.02 33.86 0.79
CA GLU A 186 14.34 33.56 0.21
C GLU A 186 15.33 34.71 0.34
N ASP A 187 14.83 35.94 0.29
CA ASP A 187 15.67 37.14 0.40
C ASP A 187 15.97 37.54 1.86
N THR A 188 15.39 36.86 2.86
CA THR A 188 15.59 37.15 4.30
C THR A 188 15.62 35.87 5.13
N ASP A 189 16.78 35.52 5.69
CA ASP A 189 16.98 34.29 6.49
C ASP A 189 16.30 34.34 7.87
N ASP A 190 16.04 35.54 8.42
CA ASP A 190 15.46 35.76 9.77
C ASP A 190 14.07 36.42 9.72
N TRP A 191 13.16 35.89 8.90
CA TRP A 191 11.80 36.44 8.83
C TRP A 191 10.97 36.08 10.07
N GLU A 192 10.43 37.09 10.77
CA GLU A 192 9.46 36.97 11.87
C GLU A 192 8.17 37.76 11.52
N PHE A 193 7.03 37.35 12.08
CA PHE A 193 5.70 37.90 11.79
C PHE A 193 5.34 39.08 12.69
#